data_AF-Q3AQU4-F1
#
_entry.id   AF-Q3AQU4-F1
#
_cell.length_a   1.000
_cell.length_b   1.000
_cell.length_c   1.000
_cell.angle_alpha   90.00
_cell.angle_beta   90.00
_cell.angle_gamma   90.00
#
_symmetry.space_group_name_H-M   'P 1'
#
loop_
_entity.id
_entity.type
_entity.pdbx_description
1 polymer ?
#
loop_
_entity_poly.entity_id
_entity_poly.type
_entity_poly.pdbx_seq_one_letter_code
_entity_poly.pdbx_strand_id
1 'polypeptide(L)'
;METVFIETTIPSYYVARRPRDIIQAARQELTIEWWDKHSSRYELLSSQIVIDELARGEEIMAAKRIELLANIPLLLINEPVIKIAEELLRDRVVPQKAADDAFHIACAGVHQVDFLLTWNCTHIANPHNRHRIERCFAKHGIIIPIICTPQEFIGDDYAN
;
A
#
# COMPACT_ATOMS: atom_id res chain seq x y z
N MET A 1 13.80 -4.48 12.69
CA MET A 1 13.71 -3.54 11.58
C MET A 1 12.24 -3.29 11.38
N GLU A 2 11.81 -2.05 11.15
CA GLU A 2 10.40 -1.77 10.89
C GLU A 2 10.00 -2.31 9.50
N THR A 3 8.75 -2.66 9.34
CA THR A 3 8.18 -3.32 8.17
C THR A 3 7.30 -2.37 7.36
N VAL A 4 7.36 -2.43 6.03
CA VAL A 4 6.56 -1.58 5.14
C VAL A 4 5.84 -2.44 4.11
N PHE A 5 4.51 -2.40 4.13
CA PHE A 5 3.67 -3.02 3.12
C PHE A 5 3.62 -2.14 1.88
N ILE A 6 4.03 -2.70 0.74
CA ILE A 6 4.03 -2.07 -0.56
C ILE A 6 2.79 -2.53 -1.33
N GLU A 7 1.82 -1.63 -1.47
CA GLU A 7 0.65 -1.84 -2.33
C GLU A 7 0.87 -1.29 -3.75
N THR A 8 -0.02 -1.68 -4.65
CA THR A 8 0.03 -1.49 -6.12
C THR A 8 0.41 -0.08 -6.59
N THR A 9 0.00 1.00 -5.92
CA THR A 9 0.32 2.35 -6.43
C THR A 9 1.82 2.68 -6.37
N ILE A 10 2.56 2.14 -5.42
CA ILE A 10 3.99 2.45 -5.21
C ILE A 10 4.85 1.98 -6.41
N PRO A 11 4.89 0.68 -6.77
CA PRO A 11 5.62 0.24 -7.96
C PRO A 11 5.06 0.88 -9.24
N SER A 12 3.75 1.20 -9.27
CA SER A 12 3.14 1.88 -10.43
C SER A 12 3.70 3.27 -10.66
N TYR A 13 3.84 4.10 -9.62
CA TYR A 13 4.47 5.42 -9.73
C TYR A 13 5.97 5.30 -9.99
N TYR A 14 6.66 4.35 -9.36
CA TYR A 14 8.10 4.18 -9.51
C TYR A 14 8.51 3.93 -10.97
N VAL A 15 7.83 3.02 -11.67
CA VAL A 15 8.18 2.67 -13.08
C VAL A 15 7.43 3.49 -14.13
N ALA A 16 6.54 4.40 -13.73
CA ALA A 16 5.70 5.14 -14.65
C ALA A 16 6.55 5.93 -15.68
N ARG A 17 6.02 6.09 -16.89
CA ARG A 17 6.57 7.08 -17.83
C ARG A 17 6.33 8.47 -17.24
N ARG A 18 7.26 9.41 -17.47
CA ARG A 18 7.14 10.79 -17.00
C ARG A 18 5.75 11.36 -17.31
N PRO A 19 4.92 11.66 -16.30
CA PRO A 19 3.58 12.16 -16.51
C PRO A 19 3.63 13.63 -16.94
N ARG A 20 2.59 14.07 -17.67
CA ARG A 20 2.41 15.49 -18.01
C ARG A 20 1.76 16.29 -16.88
N ASP A 21 1.02 15.61 -16.02
CA ASP A 21 0.35 16.20 -14.87
C ASP A 21 1.36 16.44 -13.74
N ILE A 22 1.41 17.68 -13.24
CA ILE A 22 2.41 18.11 -12.25
C ILE A 22 2.24 17.36 -10.92
N ILE A 23 1.01 17.07 -10.51
CA ILE A 23 0.74 16.36 -9.26
C ILE A 23 1.23 14.91 -9.38
N GLN A 24 0.94 14.25 -10.50
CA GLN A 24 1.45 12.91 -10.76
C GLN A 24 2.98 12.87 -10.86
N ALA A 25 3.60 13.91 -11.45
CA ALA A 25 5.05 14.03 -11.53
C ALA A 25 5.67 14.13 -10.14
N ALA A 26 5.11 14.99 -9.27
CA ALA A 26 5.58 15.12 -7.89
C ALA A 26 5.46 13.81 -7.10
N ARG A 27 4.32 13.09 -7.22
CA ARG A 27 4.14 11.78 -6.58
C ARG A 27 5.13 10.75 -7.08
N GLN A 28 5.42 10.74 -8.38
CA GLN A 28 6.44 9.88 -8.96
C GLN A 28 7.82 10.18 -8.36
N GLU A 29 8.24 11.45 -8.35
CA GLU A 29 9.55 11.84 -7.79
C GLU A 29 9.67 11.45 -6.32
N LEU A 30 8.65 11.70 -5.50
CA LEU A 30 8.63 11.30 -4.08
C LEU A 30 8.67 9.78 -3.89
N THR A 31 8.05 9.02 -4.81
CA THR A 31 8.09 7.56 -4.78
C THR A 31 9.48 7.04 -5.11
N ILE A 32 10.12 7.62 -6.14
CA ILE A 32 11.49 7.27 -6.54
C ILE A 32 12.46 7.63 -5.41
N GLU A 33 12.34 8.81 -4.82
CA GLU A 33 13.16 9.24 -3.69
C GLU A 33 13.02 8.28 -2.50
N TRP A 34 11.79 7.99 -2.06
CA TRP A 34 11.55 7.06 -0.97
C TRP A 34 12.16 5.69 -1.26
N TRP A 35 11.93 5.17 -2.47
CA TRP A 35 12.42 3.85 -2.87
C TRP A 35 13.95 3.79 -2.90
N ASP A 36 14.60 4.74 -3.58
CA ASP A 36 16.05 4.69 -3.81
C ASP A 36 16.87 5.08 -2.58
N LYS A 37 16.36 6.00 -1.74
CA LYS A 37 17.13 6.55 -0.62
C LYS A 37 16.72 6.03 0.76
N HIS A 38 15.46 5.58 0.93
CA HIS A 38 14.91 5.28 2.27
C HIS A 38 14.51 3.81 2.43
N SER A 39 14.03 3.14 1.38
CA SER A 39 13.43 1.79 1.49
C SER A 39 14.37 0.73 2.08
N SER A 40 15.69 0.84 1.84
CA SER A 40 16.70 -0.09 2.34
C SER A 40 16.84 -0.13 3.88
N ARG A 41 16.21 0.80 4.59
CA ARG A 41 16.16 0.85 6.07
C ARG A 41 15.04 -0.03 6.64
N TYR A 42 14.18 -0.57 5.79
CA TYR A 42 12.96 -1.28 6.17
C TYR A 42 12.93 -2.69 5.59
N GLU A 43 12.15 -3.56 6.24
CA GLU A 43 11.76 -4.82 5.64
C GLU A 43 10.52 -4.61 4.77
N LEU A 44 10.70 -4.68 3.45
CA LEU A 44 9.61 -4.52 2.51
C LEU A 44 8.81 -5.81 2.42
N LEU A 45 7.49 -5.69 2.42
CA LEU A 45 6.54 -6.80 2.34
C LEU A 45 5.46 -6.45 1.31
N SER A 46 4.89 -7.46 0.64
CA SER A 46 3.74 -7.26 -0.25
C SER A 46 2.81 -8.48 -0.19
N SER A 47 1.91 -8.66 -1.15
CA SER A 47 1.02 -9.83 -1.21
C SER A 47 0.74 -10.27 -2.64
N GLN A 48 0.22 -11.49 -2.81
CA GLN A 48 -0.15 -12.01 -4.13
C GLN A 48 -1.20 -11.13 -4.83
N ILE A 49 -2.09 -10.48 -4.08
CA ILE A 49 -3.12 -9.58 -4.64
C ILE A 49 -2.48 -8.37 -5.33
N VAL A 50 -1.41 -7.82 -4.74
CA VAL A 50 -0.62 -6.73 -5.36
C VAL A 50 -0.01 -7.20 -6.67
N ILE A 51 0.58 -8.41 -6.71
CA ILE A 51 1.15 -8.97 -7.94
C ILE A 51 0.07 -9.14 -9.02
N ASP A 52 -1.09 -9.69 -8.65
CA ASP A 52 -2.20 -9.93 -9.57
C ASP A 52 -2.78 -8.61 -10.13
N GLU A 53 -2.79 -7.54 -9.33
CA GLU A 53 -3.15 -6.20 -9.80
C GLU A 53 -2.11 -5.60 -10.73
N LEU A 54 -0.82 -5.69 -10.37
CA LEU A 54 0.27 -5.14 -11.16
C LEU A 54 0.42 -5.84 -12.51
N ALA A 55 0.01 -7.11 -12.61
CA ALA A 55 -0.03 -7.88 -13.85
C ALA A 55 -1.06 -7.34 -14.86
N ARG A 56 -2.03 -6.53 -14.42
CA ARG A 56 -3.08 -5.97 -15.29
C ARG A 56 -2.52 -4.81 -16.13
N GLY A 57 -3.06 -4.66 -17.34
CA GLY A 57 -2.75 -3.54 -18.24
C GLY A 57 -1.63 -3.85 -19.24
N GLU A 58 -0.84 -2.82 -19.57
CA GLU A 58 0.22 -2.92 -20.59
C GLU A 58 1.36 -3.86 -20.13
N GLU A 59 1.60 -4.92 -20.90
CA GLU A 59 2.53 -6.02 -20.58
C GLU A 59 3.94 -5.54 -20.19
N ILE A 60 4.52 -4.61 -20.94
CA ILE A 60 5.86 -4.08 -20.66
C ILE A 60 5.91 -3.33 -19.32
N MET A 61 4.87 -2.56 -19.00
CA MET A 61 4.80 -1.84 -17.73
C MET A 61 4.51 -2.79 -16.57
N ALA A 62 3.67 -3.81 -16.79
CA ALA A 62 3.38 -4.86 -15.82
C ALA A 62 4.65 -5.63 -15.43
N ALA A 63 5.45 -6.04 -16.41
CA ALA A 63 6.72 -6.71 -16.19
C ALA A 63 7.68 -5.89 -15.31
N LYS A 64 7.83 -4.59 -15.59
CA LYS A 64 8.67 -3.69 -14.79
C LYS A 64 8.20 -3.56 -13.34
N ARG A 65 6.88 -3.46 -13.12
CA ARG A 65 6.31 -3.37 -11.77
C ARG A 65 6.54 -4.64 -10.97
N ILE A 66 6.37 -5.80 -11.60
CA ILE A 66 6.56 -7.11 -10.96
C ILE A 66 8.06 -7.34 -10.68
N GLU A 67 8.94 -6.96 -11.61
CA GLU A 67 10.40 -7.06 -11.43
C GLU A 67 10.87 -6.26 -10.21
N LEU A 68 10.31 -5.07 -9.98
CA LEU A 68 10.61 -4.25 -8.80
C LEU A 68 10.29 -4.97 -7.48
N LEU A 69 9.28 -5.85 -7.47
CA LEU A 69 8.86 -6.61 -6.29
C LEU A 69 9.44 -8.02 -6.24
N ALA A 70 10.29 -8.43 -7.19
CA ALA A 70 10.68 -9.84 -7.37
C ALA A 70 11.37 -10.47 -6.14
N ASN A 71 12.06 -9.66 -5.33
CA ASN A 71 12.78 -10.11 -4.13
C ASN A 71 12.06 -9.74 -2.82
N ILE A 72 10.83 -9.22 -2.91
CA ILE A 72 10.05 -8.80 -1.74
C ILE A 72 9.19 -9.98 -1.27
N PRO A 73 9.28 -10.38 0.02
CA PRO A 73 8.42 -11.43 0.56
C PRO A 73 6.93 -11.12 0.43
N LEU A 74 6.16 -12.13 0.04
CA LEU A 74 4.70 -12.04 -0.08
C LEU A 74 4.02 -12.62 1.16
N LEU A 75 3.22 -11.78 1.82
CA LEU A 75 2.38 -12.15 2.94
C LEU A 75 1.21 -13.02 2.48
N LEU A 76 0.89 -14.03 3.29
CA LEU A 76 -0.17 -14.99 2.99
C LEU A 76 -1.55 -14.35 3.15
N ILE A 77 -2.43 -14.58 2.17
CA ILE A 77 -3.86 -14.27 2.28
C ILE A 77 -4.53 -15.45 2.99
N ASN A 78 -4.58 -15.39 4.33
CA ASN A 78 -5.18 -16.40 5.18
C ASN A 78 -6.62 -16.03 5.59
N GLU A 79 -7.29 -16.94 6.31
CA GLU A 79 -8.66 -16.75 6.78
C GLU A 79 -8.90 -15.43 7.54
N PRO A 80 -8.04 -15.01 8.51
CA PRO A 80 -8.16 -13.69 9.13
C PRO A 80 -8.13 -12.52 8.14
N VAL A 81 -7.26 -12.56 7.12
CA VAL A 81 -7.19 -11.52 6.08
C VAL A 81 -8.50 -11.47 5.30
N ILE A 82 -8.98 -12.61 4.81
CA ILE A 82 -10.23 -12.71 4.03
C ILE A 82 -11.40 -12.15 4.86
N LYS A 83 -11.53 -12.61 6.11
CA LYS A 83 -12.60 -12.19 7.01
C LYS A 83 -12.62 -10.68 7.22
N ILE A 84 -11.47 -10.07 7.51
CA ILE A 84 -11.39 -8.62 7.74
C ILE A 84 -11.64 -7.83 6.45
N ALA A 85 -11.11 -8.28 5.31
CA ALA A 85 -11.38 -7.64 4.02
C ALA A 85 -12.89 -7.65 3.70
N GLU A 86 -13.57 -8.79 3.88
CA GLU A 86 -15.01 -8.91 3.71
C GLU A 86 -15.82 -8.02 4.67
N GLU A 87 -15.36 -7.88 5.92
CA GLU A 87 -15.98 -6.96 6.89
C GLU A 87 -15.83 -5.49 6.46
N LEU A 88 -14.66 -5.07 5.99
CA LEU A 88 -14.43 -3.71 5.45
C LEU A 88 -15.37 -3.41 4.28
N LEU A 89 -15.62 -4.38 3.41
CA LEU A 89 -16.53 -4.25 2.27
C LEU A 89 -18.01 -4.25 2.68
N ARG A 90 -18.39 -5.15 3.59
CA ARG A 90 -19.75 -5.27 4.12
C ARG A 90 -20.20 -4.01 4.87
N ASP A 91 -19.32 -3.48 5.71
CA ASP A 91 -19.53 -2.25 6.48
C ASP A 91 -19.34 -0.98 5.62
N ARG A 92 -19.07 -1.16 4.32
CA ARG A 92 -18.84 -0.10 3.31
C ARG A 92 -17.74 0.87 3.74
N VAL A 93 -16.76 0.41 4.50
CA VAL A 93 -15.54 1.16 4.82
C VAL A 93 -14.74 1.36 3.55
N VAL A 94 -14.61 0.27 2.79
CA VAL A 94 -14.12 0.26 1.42
C VAL A 94 -15.30 -0.07 0.49
N PRO A 95 -15.47 0.62 -0.65
CA PRO A 95 -16.53 0.29 -1.62
C PRO A 95 -16.37 -1.11 -2.20
N GLN A 96 -17.47 -1.79 -2.52
CA GLN A 96 -17.46 -3.13 -3.15
C GLN A 96 -16.64 -3.21 -4.45
N LYS A 97 -16.61 -2.12 -5.22
CA LYS A 97 -15.81 -2.02 -6.46
C LYS A 97 -14.29 -1.91 -6.23
N ALA A 98 -13.86 -1.74 -4.98
CA ALA A 98 -12.48 -1.56 -4.57
C ALA A 98 -12.07 -2.71 -3.62
N ALA A 99 -12.44 -3.95 -3.97
CA ALA A 99 -12.16 -5.12 -3.15
C ALA A 99 -10.66 -5.31 -2.88
N ASP A 100 -9.82 -5.11 -3.89
CA ASP A 100 -8.36 -5.23 -3.78
C ASP A 100 -7.79 -4.27 -2.70
N ASP A 101 -8.33 -3.04 -2.59
CA ASP A 101 -7.95 -2.08 -1.53
C ASP A 101 -8.28 -2.59 -0.12
N ALA A 102 -9.42 -3.27 0.06
CA ALA A 102 -9.79 -3.87 1.34
C ALA A 102 -8.81 -4.98 1.73
N PHE A 103 -8.35 -5.76 0.76
CA PHE A 103 -7.35 -6.80 0.98
C PHE A 103 -5.95 -6.25 1.30
N HIS A 104 -5.52 -5.15 0.68
CA HIS A 104 -4.27 -4.49 1.07
C HIS A 104 -4.29 -4.09 2.55
N ILE A 105 -5.36 -3.42 2.97
CA ILE A 105 -5.55 -2.98 4.36
C ILE A 105 -5.57 -4.20 5.29
N ALA A 106 -6.39 -5.21 4.98
CA ALA A 106 -6.52 -6.43 5.77
C ALA A 106 -5.20 -7.19 5.91
N CYS A 107 -4.47 -7.38 4.81
CA CYS A 107 -3.21 -8.09 4.79
C CYS A 107 -2.16 -7.38 5.66
N ALA A 108 -1.96 -6.07 5.46
CA ALA A 108 -1.02 -5.29 6.24
C ALA A 108 -1.35 -5.31 7.75
N GLY A 109 -2.63 -5.17 8.12
CA GLY A 109 -3.04 -5.18 9.52
C GLY A 109 -2.98 -6.54 10.19
N VAL A 110 -3.42 -7.62 9.54
CA VAL A 110 -3.39 -8.98 10.12
C VAL A 110 -1.97 -9.45 10.38
N HIS A 111 -1.05 -9.14 9.47
CA HIS A 111 0.37 -9.47 9.63
C HIS A 111 1.14 -8.45 10.47
N GLN A 112 0.43 -7.48 11.08
CA GLN A 112 1.00 -6.48 11.99
C GLN A 112 2.18 -5.70 11.39
N VAL A 113 2.06 -5.35 10.11
CA VAL A 113 3.05 -4.49 9.45
C VAL A 113 3.04 -3.12 10.11
N ASP A 114 4.20 -2.49 10.26
CA ASP A 114 4.32 -1.19 10.92
C ASP A 114 3.70 -0.08 10.04
N PHE A 115 3.97 -0.10 8.74
CA PHE A 115 3.52 0.90 7.78
C PHE A 115 2.84 0.30 6.54
N LEU A 116 1.75 0.93 6.07
CA LEU A 116 1.15 0.67 4.76
C LEU A 116 1.37 1.90 3.89
N LEU A 117 2.29 1.78 2.92
CA LEU A 117 2.69 2.88 2.05
C LEU A 117 1.79 2.96 0.82
N THR A 118 1.13 4.09 0.58
CA THR A 118 0.14 4.20 -0.52
C THR A 118 -0.04 5.61 -1.06
N TRP A 119 -0.39 5.74 -2.34
CA TRP A 119 -0.97 6.97 -2.92
C TRP A 119 -2.50 6.90 -3.09
N ASN A 120 -3.16 5.80 -2.72
CA ASN A 120 -4.62 5.69 -2.77
C ASN A 120 -5.27 6.48 -1.61
N CYS A 121 -5.34 7.80 -1.79
CA CYS A 121 -5.96 8.73 -0.84
C CYS A 121 -7.50 8.71 -0.90
N THR A 122 -8.09 7.89 -1.78
CA THR A 122 -9.54 7.78 -1.93
C THR A 122 -10.11 6.72 -0.99
N HIS A 123 -9.47 5.54 -0.95
CA HIS A 123 -9.98 4.36 -0.26
C HIS A 123 -9.11 3.92 0.91
N ILE A 124 -7.78 4.10 0.82
CA ILE A 124 -6.82 3.63 1.83
C ILE A 124 -6.38 4.78 2.74
N ALA A 125 -5.58 5.72 2.23
CA ALA A 125 -5.08 6.89 2.95
C ALA A 125 -6.11 8.05 3.00
N ASN A 126 -7.37 7.72 3.31
CA ASN A 126 -8.42 8.72 3.48
C ASN A 126 -8.71 8.92 4.98
N PRO A 127 -8.48 10.11 5.56
CA PRO A 127 -8.75 10.39 6.97
C PRO A 127 -10.19 10.10 7.40
N HIS A 128 -11.17 10.28 6.52
CA HIS A 128 -12.57 9.99 6.82
C HIS A 128 -12.84 8.47 6.98
N ASN A 129 -12.01 7.63 6.37
CA ASN A 129 -12.10 6.17 6.50
C ASN A 129 -11.21 5.65 7.63
N ARG A 130 -10.17 6.38 8.05
CA ARG A 130 -9.17 5.91 9.03
C ARG A 130 -9.82 5.35 10.31
N HIS A 131 -10.67 6.11 10.98
CA HIS A 131 -11.35 5.65 12.20
C HIS A 131 -12.30 4.47 11.98
N ARG A 132 -12.84 4.32 10.77
CA ARG A 132 -13.72 3.19 10.42
C ARG A 132 -12.90 1.92 10.19
N ILE A 133 -11.73 2.05 9.55
CA ILE A 133 -10.74 0.98 9.42
C ILE A 133 -10.29 0.55 10.82
N GLU A 134 -9.81 1.49 11.65
CA GLU A 134 -9.36 1.22 13.03
C GLU A 134 -10.42 0.45 13.84
N ARG A 135 -11.67 0.91 13.78
CA ARG A 135 -12.78 0.24 14.47
C ARG A 135 -13.03 -1.17 13.95
N CYS A 136 -12.86 -1.41 12.65
CA CYS A 136 -13.01 -2.76 12.08
C CYS A 136 -11.98 -3.71 12.68
N PHE A 137 -10.71 -3.33 12.72
CA PHE A 137 -9.64 -4.17 13.26
C PHE A 137 -9.69 -4.31 14.78
N ALA A 138 -10.14 -3.27 15.50
CA ALA A 138 -10.31 -3.32 16.95
C ALA A 138 -11.29 -4.42 17.40
N LYS A 139 -12.30 -4.77 16.57
CA LYS A 139 -13.20 -5.92 16.82
C LYS A 139 -12.46 -7.26 16.91
N HIS A 140 -11.27 -7.35 16.32
CA HIS A 140 -10.42 -8.54 16.29
C HIS A 140 -9.19 -8.39 17.18
N GLY A 141 -9.07 -7.30 17.97
CA GLY A 141 -7.92 -7.04 18.84
C GLY A 141 -6.63 -6.69 18.09
N ILE A 142 -6.74 -6.24 16.83
CA ILE A 142 -5.60 -5.93 15.97
C ILE A 142 -5.39 -4.42 15.91
N ILE A 143 -4.12 -4.00 16.02
CA ILE A 143 -3.69 -2.62 15.78
C ILE A 143 -3.35 -2.50 14.29
N ILE A 144 -3.86 -1.46 13.64
CA ILE A 144 -3.62 -1.25 12.21
C ILE A 144 -2.26 -0.59 11.95
N PRO A 145 -1.64 -0.82 10.78
CA PRO A 145 -0.46 -0.09 10.36
C PRO A 145 -0.71 1.43 10.34
N ILE A 146 0.37 2.18 10.46
CA ILE A 146 0.37 3.58 10.05
C ILE A 146 0.21 3.61 8.52
N ILE A 147 -0.92 4.14 8.05
CA ILE A 147 -1.17 4.32 6.61
C ILE A 147 -0.65 5.70 6.25
N CYS A 148 0.28 5.76 5.30
CA CYS A 148 0.94 7.00 4.92
C CYS A 148 1.35 7.00 3.45
N THR A 149 1.48 8.19 2.90
CA THR A 149 2.06 8.43 1.58
C THR A 149 3.58 8.49 1.66
N PRO A 150 4.32 8.28 0.55
CA PRO A 150 5.76 8.54 0.50
C PRO A 150 6.16 9.94 1.01
N GLN A 151 5.32 10.95 0.75
CA GLN A 151 5.53 12.31 1.26
C GLN A 151 5.53 12.36 2.80
N GLU A 152 4.50 11.78 3.43
CA GLU A 152 4.40 11.74 4.89
C GLU A 152 5.50 10.86 5.51
N PHE A 153 5.94 9.83 4.79
CA PHE A 153 6.96 8.89 5.25
C PHE A 153 8.35 9.52 5.28
N ILE A 154 8.73 10.23 4.21
CA ILE A 154 9.99 10.99 4.16
C ILE A 154 9.93 12.14 5.17
N GLY A 155 8.77 12.81 5.24
CA GLY A 155 8.61 14.06 5.97
C GLY A 155 9.28 15.23 5.25
N ASP A 156 9.18 16.44 5.81
CA ASP A 156 10.19 17.45 5.52
C ASP A 156 11.44 17.00 6.30
N ASP A 157 12.59 16.84 5.64
CA ASP A 157 13.89 16.54 6.27
C ASP A 157 14.23 17.62 7.33
N TYR A 158 13.63 17.57 8.53
CA TYR A 158 14.03 18.35 9.69
C TYR A 158 15.24 17.69 10.36
N ALA A 159 16.26 17.43 9.57
CA ALA A 159 17.58 17.03 10.01
C ALA A 159 18.60 17.27 8.89
N ASN A 160 18.79 18.55 8.52
CA ASN A 160 20.11 19.18 8.36
C ASN A 160 19.98 20.71 8.29
#